data_AF-A0A9P7RB51-F1
#
_entry.id   AF-A0A9P7RB51-F1
#
_cell.length_a   1.000
_cell.length_b   1.000
_cell.length_c   1.000
_cell.angle_alpha   90.00
_cell.angle_beta   90.00
_cell.angle_gamma   90.00
#
_symmetry.space_group_name_H-M   'P 1'
#
loop_
_entity.id
_entity.type
_entity.pdbx_description
1 polymer ?
#
loop_
_entity_poly.entity_id
_entity_poly.type
_entity_poly.pdbx_seq_one_letter_code
_entity_poly.pdbx_strand_id
1 'polypeptide(L)'
;MSGVEIVGVVLGAIPLLISTLEHYRHGASAIRVWRRYDREIKSLVTDLENERIRLQDVSEKLLTGIIPDSKVDYMINDPFGPSWREDAVRKMIEARLWNLRPYQILLEKVGEIKVAIEDIARSIDLPLNGEHPPSNDAPLATALKRIMFAVGKSTYTGSMTIIKNNITDIESLIDRSIEMAPRRESRARGRIMQLVHELAGSLHRALLSSFPGNCSHEVYMQVMPQTLGRVARRSDEEILQNIDVHMSMNFGVADQAGGFHQGSTWEEIVIRYHQLKKPRLPVDTNKPVDNDVRQATPDSDTKVTIAAPNPIVNLCEEIRKRQIQGGTGSYGEITDKTLEKPREYRVYPGKCLPGRDAWSAVALWEVLEDASKHSCLHGQYVAKRTLATSVSVGFLQLHQTHWLPDMITSHDVLFLKKDSLLRYGDTFVMATLPSLDGRLGKQATPFFGCRNPALVSLGILLAELGCGKTMESMRNADEKAMLGVSRLLCDRLTAYRVLRHELGGTTYANAVRCCIEEEFNREHLDLTDQDFRQEVYERVVRPMEDEQYGYV
;
A
#
# COMPACT_ATOMS: atom_id res chain seq x y z
N MET A 1 17.32 -11.30 -19.39
CA MET A 1 17.75 -11.25 -17.98
C MET A 1 16.84 -10.28 -17.23
N SER A 2 16.44 -10.59 -16.00
CA SER A 2 15.55 -9.77 -15.15
C SER A 2 16.12 -8.39 -14.75
N GLY A 3 17.39 -8.12 -15.09
CA GLY A 3 18.17 -6.98 -14.62
C GLY A 3 18.81 -7.28 -13.25
N VAL A 4 18.00 -7.73 -12.29
CA VAL A 4 18.44 -8.09 -10.92
C VAL A 4 19.38 -9.29 -10.91
N GLU A 5 19.23 -10.21 -11.86
CA GLU A 5 20.16 -11.32 -12.12
C GLU A 5 21.63 -10.90 -12.19
N ILE A 6 21.91 -9.69 -12.65
CA ILE A 6 23.30 -9.19 -12.79
C ILE A 6 23.96 -9.08 -11.42
N VAL A 7 23.22 -8.76 -10.35
CA VAL A 7 23.75 -8.70 -8.98
C VAL A 7 24.30 -10.05 -8.55
N GLY A 8 23.51 -11.11 -8.75
CA GLY A 8 23.93 -12.49 -8.50
C GLY A 8 25.17 -12.88 -9.32
N VAL A 9 25.17 -12.59 -10.62
CA VAL A 9 26.33 -12.88 -11.50
C VAL A 9 27.61 -12.19 -11.01
N VAL A 10 27.53 -10.92 -10.63
CA VAL A 10 28.67 -10.16 -10.11
C VAL A 10 29.17 -10.75 -8.78
N LEU A 11 28.26 -11.08 -7.86
CA LEU A 11 28.59 -11.72 -6.58
C LEU A 11 29.30 -13.07 -6.76
N GLY A 12 28.89 -13.86 -7.76
CA GLY A 12 29.49 -15.16 -8.05
C GLY A 12 30.80 -15.10 -8.85
N ALA A 13 31.04 -14.05 -9.63
CA ALA A 13 32.24 -13.93 -10.47
C ALA A 13 33.51 -13.56 -9.67
N ILE A 14 33.40 -12.72 -8.63
CA ILE A 14 34.55 -12.30 -7.83
C ILE A 14 35.25 -13.48 -7.12
N PRO A 15 34.53 -14.41 -6.44
CA PRO A 15 35.14 -15.61 -5.85
C PRO A 15 35.90 -16.48 -6.85
N LEU A 16 35.39 -16.62 -8.09
CA LEU A 16 36.05 -17.39 -9.14
C LEU A 16 37.38 -16.75 -9.55
N LEU A 17 37.41 -15.41 -9.67
CA LEU A 17 38.65 -14.66 -9.93
C LEU A 17 39.66 -14.83 -8.80
N ILE A 18 39.21 -14.69 -7.54
CA ILE A 18 40.07 -14.87 -6.36
C ILE A 18 40.68 -16.28 -6.36
N SER A 19 39.86 -17.33 -6.47
CA SER A 19 40.31 -18.72 -6.46
C SER A 19 41.37 -18.99 -7.54
N THR A 20 41.17 -18.43 -8.73
CA THR A 20 42.13 -18.60 -9.83
C THR A 20 43.44 -17.87 -9.58
N LEU A 21 43.39 -16.62 -9.12
CA LEU A 21 44.59 -15.85 -8.76
C LEU A 21 45.41 -16.56 -7.66
N GLU A 22 44.74 -17.15 -6.67
CA GLU A 22 45.40 -17.93 -5.62
C GLU A 22 46.04 -19.22 -6.13
N HIS A 23 45.35 -19.97 -7.00
CA HIS A 23 45.90 -21.18 -7.61
C HIS A 23 47.22 -20.89 -8.35
N TYR A 24 47.26 -19.81 -9.13
CA TYR A 24 48.48 -19.38 -9.83
C TYR A 24 49.58 -18.91 -8.86
N ARG A 25 49.21 -18.20 -7.79
CA ARG A 25 50.15 -17.78 -6.74
C ARG A 25 50.89 -18.98 -6.14
N HIS A 26 50.17 -20.05 -5.81
CA HIS A 26 50.74 -21.27 -5.23
C HIS A 26 51.59 -22.06 -6.24
N GLY A 27 51.08 -22.25 -7.46
CA GLY A 27 51.76 -23.02 -8.52
C GLY A 27 53.06 -22.40 -9.04
N ALA A 28 53.23 -21.08 -8.92
CA ALA A 28 54.40 -20.35 -9.45
C ALA A 28 55.41 -19.90 -8.38
N SER A 29 55.20 -20.28 -7.11
CA SER A 29 56.03 -19.87 -5.96
C SER A 29 57.52 -20.23 -6.09
N ALA A 30 57.88 -21.24 -6.89
CA ALA A 30 59.25 -21.65 -7.16
C ALA A 30 60.01 -20.73 -8.15
N ILE A 31 59.34 -19.82 -8.85
CA ILE A 31 59.92 -19.03 -9.94
C ILE A 31 60.46 -17.69 -9.39
N ARG A 32 61.75 -17.41 -9.57
CA ARG A 32 62.42 -16.23 -8.97
C ARG A 32 61.83 -14.88 -9.42
N VAL A 33 61.45 -14.77 -10.69
CA VAL A 33 60.81 -13.56 -11.27
C VAL A 33 59.42 -13.31 -10.66
N TRP A 34 58.76 -14.38 -10.19
CA TRP A 34 57.40 -14.34 -9.64
C TRP A 34 57.32 -13.63 -8.29
N ARG A 35 58.41 -13.53 -7.52
CA ARG A 35 58.41 -12.88 -6.19
C ARG A 35 57.92 -11.43 -6.18
N ARG A 36 58.15 -10.68 -7.28
CA ARG A 36 57.63 -9.30 -7.41
C ARG A 36 56.12 -9.30 -7.66
N TYR A 37 55.64 -10.22 -8.50
CA TYR A 37 54.24 -10.36 -8.86
C TYR A 37 53.40 -11.01 -7.76
N ASP A 38 54.01 -11.82 -6.89
CA ASP A 38 53.36 -12.36 -5.68
C ASP A 38 52.78 -11.24 -4.80
N ARG A 39 53.48 -10.09 -4.68
CA ARG A 39 52.96 -8.92 -3.95
C ARG A 39 51.77 -8.27 -4.64
N GLU A 40 51.85 -8.09 -5.96
CA GLU A 40 50.77 -7.47 -6.74
C GLU A 40 49.53 -8.38 -6.79
N ILE A 41 49.71 -9.71 -6.96
CA ILE A 41 48.63 -10.71 -6.87
C ILE A 41 48.00 -10.70 -5.49
N LYS A 42 48.80 -10.67 -4.41
CA LYS A 42 48.26 -10.55 -3.04
C LYS A 42 47.47 -9.27 -2.86
N SER A 43 47.96 -8.13 -3.34
CA SER A 43 47.21 -6.87 -3.27
C SER A 43 45.88 -6.96 -4.03
N LEU A 44 45.89 -7.51 -5.25
CA LEU A 44 44.68 -7.68 -6.04
C LEU A 44 43.69 -8.63 -5.38
N VAL A 45 44.14 -9.76 -4.82
CA VAL A 45 43.29 -10.70 -4.08
C VAL A 45 42.67 -10.01 -2.87
N THR A 46 43.46 -9.31 -2.05
CA THR A 46 42.95 -8.59 -0.88
C THR A 46 41.96 -7.49 -1.28
N ASP A 47 42.24 -6.74 -2.35
CA ASP A 47 41.31 -5.72 -2.86
C ASP A 47 40.00 -6.36 -3.35
N LEU A 48 40.06 -7.46 -4.11
CA LEU A 48 38.89 -8.19 -4.58
C LEU A 48 38.09 -8.82 -3.43
N GLU A 49 38.74 -9.35 -2.41
CA GLU A 49 38.11 -9.89 -1.20
C GLU A 49 37.37 -8.79 -0.44
N ASN A 50 38.00 -7.62 -0.25
CA ASN A 50 37.36 -6.47 0.39
C ASN A 50 36.12 -6.02 -0.39
N GLU A 51 36.23 -5.86 -1.72
CA GLU A 51 35.08 -5.45 -2.54
C GLU A 51 34.00 -6.53 -2.64
N ARG A 52 34.36 -7.81 -2.56
CA ARG A 52 33.39 -8.91 -2.46
C ARG A 52 32.57 -8.78 -1.18
N ILE A 53 33.22 -8.60 -0.03
CA ILE A 53 32.53 -8.46 1.27
C ILE A 53 31.61 -7.24 1.23
N ARG A 54 32.12 -6.09 0.77
CA ARG A 54 31.30 -4.87 0.64
C ARG A 54 30.09 -5.09 -0.28
N LEU A 55 30.26 -5.76 -1.42
CA LEU A 55 29.15 -6.03 -2.32
C LEU A 55 28.12 -7.00 -1.69
N GLN A 56 28.58 -7.98 -0.91
CA GLN A 56 27.69 -8.87 -0.14
C GLN A 56 26.89 -8.06 0.88
N ASP A 57 27.54 -7.24 1.70
CA ASP A 57 26.89 -6.41 2.72
C ASP A 57 25.87 -5.44 2.09
N VAL A 58 26.23 -4.79 0.99
CA VAL A 58 25.36 -3.87 0.25
C VAL A 58 24.16 -4.61 -0.37
N SER A 59 24.39 -5.83 -0.88
CA SER A 59 23.32 -6.67 -1.42
C SER A 59 22.39 -7.17 -0.33
N GLU A 60 22.92 -7.59 0.82
CA GLU A 60 22.15 -7.95 2.00
C GLU A 60 21.29 -6.75 2.45
N LYS A 61 21.91 -5.57 2.61
CA LYS A 61 21.22 -4.32 2.96
C LYS A 61 20.12 -3.92 1.98
N LEU A 62 20.25 -4.28 0.69
CA LEU A 62 19.20 -4.08 -0.32
C LEU A 62 17.99 -5.00 -0.06
N LEU A 63 18.22 -6.24 0.36
CA LEU A 63 17.20 -7.29 0.49
C LEU A 63 16.57 -7.33 1.89
N THR A 64 17.31 -6.99 2.95
CA THR A 64 16.85 -7.08 4.34
C THR A 64 15.64 -6.19 4.59
N GLY A 65 14.58 -6.77 5.14
CA GLY A 65 13.31 -6.08 5.41
C GLY A 65 12.38 -5.93 4.20
N ILE A 66 12.76 -6.39 3.00
CA ILE A 66 11.79 -6.60 1.88
C ILE A 66 11.57 -8.09 1.57
N ILE A 67 12.55 -8.92 1.90
CA ILE A 67 12.54 -10.36 1.69
C ILE A 67 12.78 -11.02 3.06
N PRO A 68 12.16 -12.18 3.37
CA PRO A 68 12.42 -12.89 4.62
C PRO A 68 13.91 -13.22 4.79
N ASP A 69 14.45 -13.02 5.99
CA ASP A 69 15.89 -13.14 6.27
C ASP A 69 16.46 -14.50 5.85
N SER A 70 15.71 -15.59 6.07
CA SER A 70 16.10 -16.95 5.64
C SER A 70 16.30 -17.08 4.13
N LYS A 71 15.57 -16.30 3.33
CA LYS A 71 15.72 -16.25 1.87
C LYS A 71 16.87 -15.32 1.46
N VAL A 72 17.13 -14.26 2.22
CA VAL A 72 18.29 -13.36 1.99
C VAL A 72 19.58 -14.16 2.10
N ASP A 73 19.76 -14.92 3.18
CA ASP A 73 20.95 -15.77 3.38
C ASP A 73 21.16 -16.74 2.22
N TYR A 74 20.09 -17.40 1.76
CA TYR A 74 20.16 -18.30 0.62
C TYR A 74 20.58 -17.57 -0.66
N MET A 75 20.04 -16.38 -0.93
CA MET A 75 20.37 -15.60 -2.12
C MET A 75 21.82 -15.12 -2.15
N ILE A 76 22.38 -14.70 -1.01
CA ILE A 76 23.76 -14.25 -0.90
C ILE A 76 24.74 -15.43 -1.03
N ASN A 77 24.39 -16.59 -0.49
CA ASN A 77 25.23 -17.80 -0.56
C ASN A 77 25.13 -18.55 -1.90
N ASP A 78 24.01 -18.43 -2.61
CA ASP A 78 23.79 -19.00 -3.95
C ASP A 78 23.59 -17.88 -5.01
N PRO A 79 24.69 -17.20 -5.41
CA PRO A 79 24.63 -16.04 -6.31
C PRO A 79 24.11 -16.36 -7.71
N PHE A 80 24.16 -17.62 -8.15
CA PHE A 80 23.64 -18.05 -9.45
C PHE A 80 22.24 -18.67 -9.36
N GLY A 81 21.64 -18.69 -8.17
CA GLY A 81 20.36 -19.33 -7.89
C GLY A 81 19.16 -18.67 -8.60
N PRO A 82 18.05 -19.41 -8.73
CA PRO A 82 16.85 -18.94 -9.44
C PRO A 82 16.17 -17.75 -8.73
N SER A 83 16.40 -17.56 -7.43
CA SER A 83 15.83 -16.47 -6.62
C SER A 83 16.14 -15.08 -7.18
N TRP A 84 17.30 -14.89 -7.81
CA TRP A 84 17.69 -13.64 -8.46
C TRP A 84 16.90 -13.34 -9.76
N ARG A 85 16.17 -14.33 -10.29
CA ARG A 85 15.34 -14.24 -11.52
C ARG A 85 13.87 -13.96 -11.22
N GLU A 86 13.46 -14.06 -9.96
CA GLU A 86 12.05 -13.93 -9.59
C GLU A 86 11.53 -12.49 -9.77
N ASP A 87 10.42 -12.35 -10.48
CA ASP A 87 9.77 -11.04 -10.66
C ASP A 87 9.24 -10.44 -9.34
N ALA A 88 8.94 -11.27 -8.33
CA ALA A 88 8.55 -10.80 -7.01
C ALA A 88 9.70 -10.04 -6.33
N VAL A 89 10.91 -10.60 -6.34
CA VAL A 89 12.13 -9.96 -5.82
C VAL A 89 12.39 -8.64 -6.54
N ARG A 90 12.27 -8.63 -7.88
CA ARG A 90 12.40 -7.41 -8.68
C ARG A 90 11.44 -6.31 -8.21
N LYS A 91 10.15 -6.61 -8.11
CA LYS A 91 9.12 -5.66 -7.67
C LYS A 91 9.37 -5.15 -6.26
N MET A 92 9.89 -5.99 -5.36
CA MET A 92 10.25 -5.60 -3.99
C MET A 92 11.44 -4.64 -3.95
N ILE A 93 12.46 -4.86 -4.78
CA ILE A 93 13.62 -3.95 -4.91
C ILE A 93 13.19 -2.62 -5.52
N GLU A 94 12.40 -2.64 -6.60
CA GLU A 94 11.81 -1.43 -7.19
C GLU A 94 10.99 -0.65 -6.16
N ALA A 95 10.21 -1.36 -5.33
CA ALA A 95 9.46 -0.75 -4.23
C ALA A 95 10.37 -0.09 -3.18
N ARG A 96 11.46 -0.76 -2.78
CA ARG A 96 12.45 -0.21 -1.83
C ARG A 96 13.13 1.05 -2.36
N LEU A 97 13.34 1.13 -3.66
CA LEU A 97 14.00 2.26 -4.33
C LEU A 97 13.03 3.38 -4.73
N TRP A 98 11.73 3.21 -4.46
CA TRP A 98 10.63 4.18 -4.62
C TRP A 98 10.33 4.68 -6.04
N ASN A 99 11.24 4.48 -6.99
CA ASN A 99 11.19 5.01 -8.34
C ASN A 99 11.92 4.09 -9.31
N LEU A 100 11.52 4.12 -10.58
CA LEU A 100 12.19 3.38 -11.65
C LEU A 100 13.61 3.90 -11.92
N ARG A 101 13.86 5.21 -11.74
CA ARG A 101 15.17 5.79 -12.08
C ARG A 101 16.31 5.33 -11.15
N PRO A 102 16.19 5.36 -9.80
CA PRO A 102 17.20 4.77 -8.91
C PRO A 102 17.41 3.27 -9.14
N TYR A 103 16.35 2.53 -9.48
CA TYR A 103 16.47 1.13 -9.86
C TYR A 103 17.27 0.94 -11.16
N GLN A 104 17.04 1.76 -12.18
CA GLN A 104 17.86 1.75 -13.41
C GLN A 104 19.32 2.09 -13.11
N ILE A 105 19.58 3.11 -12.28
CA ILE A 105 20.94 3.49 -11.88
C ILE A 105 21.63 2.32 -11.15
N LEU A 106 20.93 1.62 -10.25
CA LEU A 106 21.45 0.40 -9.61
C LEU A 106 21.91 -0.62 -10.67
N LEU A 107 21.06 -0.92 -11.66
CA LEU A 107 21.37 -1.89 -12.71
C LEU A 107 22.53 -1.43 -13.61
N GLU A 108 22.56 -0.14 -13.99
CA GLU A 108 23.67 0.47 -14.74
C GLU A 108 24.99 0.26 -13.99
N LYS A 109 25.02 0.58 -12.69
CA LYS A 109 26.21 0.47 -11.83
C LYS A 109 26.67 -0.97 -11.63
N VAL A 110 25.75 -1.90 -11.39
CA VAL A 110 26.08 -3.33 -11.28
C VAL A 110 26.57 -3.87 -12.63
N GLY A 111 26.02 -3.39 -13.75
CA GLY A 111 26.49 -3.69 -15.09
C GLY A 111 27.93 -3.24 -15.34
N GLU A 112 28.30 -2.02 -14.90
CA GLU A 112 29.67 -1.52 -14.97
C GLU A 112 30.64 -2.36 -14.13
N ILE A 113 30.22 -2.81 -12.93
CA ILE A 113 31.01 -3.73 -12.10
C ILE A 113 31.24 -5.04 -12.85
N LYS A 114 30.21 -5.61 -13.49
CA LYS A 114 30.34 -6.83 -14.30
C LYS A 114 31.37 -6.66 -15.40
N VAL A 115 31.30 -5.56 -16.15
CA VAL A 115 32.27 -5.27 -17.23
C VAL A 115 33.69 -5.15 -16.68
N ALA A 116 33.88 -4.45 -15.56
CA ALA A 116 35.19 -4.29 -14.93
C ALA A 116 35.77 -5.64 -14.43
N ILE A 117 34.93 -6.52 -13.89
CA ILE A 117 35.31 -7.90 -13.53
C ILE A 117 35.71 -8.70 -14.77
N GLU A 118 34.94 -8.59 -15.85
CA GLU A 118 35.26 -9.26 -17.12
C GLU A 118 36.54 -8.73 -17.77
N ASP A 119 36.86 -7.44 -17.62
CA ASP A 119 38.14 -6.86 -18.06
C ASP A 119 39.32 -7.47 -17.27
N ILE A 120 39.18 -7.59 -15.94
CA ILE A 120 40.19 -8.27 -15.09
C ILE A 120 40.32 -9.74 -15.53
N ALA A 121 39.21 -10.44 -15.72
CA ALA A 121 39.21 -11.84 -16.15
C ALA A 121 39.87 -12.06 -17.52
N ARG A 122 39.51 -11.22 -18.51
CA ARG A 122 40.11 -11.24 -19.86
C ARG A 122 41.59 -10.95 -19.82
N SER A 123 42.04 -10.05 -18.95
CA SER A 123 43.47 -9.80 -18.79
C SER A 123 44.23 -11.05 -18.31
N ILE A 124 43.56 -11.94 -17.56
CA ILE A 124 44.14 -13.16 -16.95
C ILE A 124 43.87 -14.41 -17.83
N ASP A 125 43.19 -14.29 -18.98
CA ASP A 125 42.72 -15.42 -19.84
C ASP A 125 41.82 -16.42 -19.10
N LEU A 126 40.90 -15.93 -18.26
CA LEU A 126 39.90 -16.74 -17.57
C LEU A 126 38.60 -16.86 -18.40
N PRO A 127 38.11 -18.08 -18.70
CA PRO A 127 36.75 -18.25 -19.19
C PRO A 127 35.76 -18.10 -18.00
N LEU A 128 35.15 -16.93 -17.86
CA LEU A 128 34.07 -16.71 -16.86
C LEU A 128 32.72 -17.29 -17.30
N ASN A 129 32.54 -17.51 -18.61
CA ASN A 129 31.41 -18.24 -19.18
C ASN A 129 31.92 -19.60 -19.63
N GLY A 130 31.19 -20.68 -19.35
CA GLY A 130 31.59 -22.08 -19.62
C GLY A 130 31.80 -22.48 -21.09
N GLU A 131 32.27 -21.58 -21.95
CA GLU A 131 32.79 -21.90 -23.26
C GLU A 131 34.25 -22.29 -23.14
N HIS A 132 34.47 -23.59 -23.40
CA HIS A 132 35.71 -24.36 -23.57
C HIS A 132 36.90 -24.04 -22.64
N PRO A 133 37.43 -25.05 -21.91
CA PRO A 133 38.70 -24.87 -21.22
C PRO A 133 39.75 -24.42 -22.23
N PRO A 134 40.67 -23.49 -21.87
CA PRO A 134 41.82 -23.20 -22.71
C PRO A 134 42.48 -24.54 -23.05
N SER A 135 42.80 -24.75 -24.33
CA SER A 135 43.45 -25.98 -24.76
C SER A 135 44.64 -26.24 -23.84
N ASN A 136 44.68 -27.42 -23.24
CA ASN A 136 45.66 -27.86 -22.23
C ASN A 136 47.13 -27.88 -22.73
N ASP A 137 47.42 -27.27 -23.87
CA ASP A 137 48.71 -27.35 -24.57
C ASP A 137 49.54 -26.06 -24.46
N ALA A 138 49.02 -24.99 -23.84
CA ALA A 138 49.82 -23.79 -23.60
C ALA A 138 50.85 -24.05 -22.48
N PRO A 139 52.17 -23.88 -22.72
CA PRO A 139 53.18 -24.06 -21.68
C PRO A 139 52.88 -23.18 -20.47
N LEU A 140 53.02 -23.74 -19.25
CA LEU A 140 52.87 -23.01 -17.96
C LEU A 140 53.58 -21.64 -17.99
N ALA A 141 54.76 -21.56 -18.62
CA ALA A 141 55.52 -20.33 -18.78
C ALA A 141 54.79 -19.23 -19.59
N THR A 142 53.99 -19.60 -20.59
CA THR A 142 53.20 -18.67 -21.41
C THR A 142 52.02 -18.15 -20.62
N ALA A 143 51.31 -19.01 -19.88
CA ALA A 143 50.23 -18.60 -18.96
C ALA A 143 50.77 -17.66 -17.87
N LEU A 144 51.90 -18.00 -17.26
CA LEU A 144 52.53 -17.16 -16.22
C LEU A 144 52.99 -15.80 -16.75
N LYS A 145 53.54 -15.73 -17.97
CA LYS A 145 53.88 -14.44 -18.59
C LYS A 145 52.66 -13.55 -18.81
N ARG A 146 51.52 -14.13 -19.21
CA ARG A 146 50.26 -13.39 -19.39
C ARG A 146 49.74 -12.86 -18.06
N ILE A 147 49.74 -13.68 -17.02
CA ILE A 147 49.34 -13.26 -15.66
C ILE A 147 50.27 -12.19 -15.11
N MET A 148 51.59 -12.32 -15.31
CA MET A 148 52.54 -11.27 -14.93
C MET A 148 52.25 -9.94 -15.63
N PHE A 149 51.83 -9.98 -16.90
CA PHE A 149 51.41 -8.77 -17.61
C PHE A 149 50.09 -8.21 -17.06
N ALA A 150 49.10 -9.08 -16.84
CA ALA A 150 47.76 -8.76 -16.36
C ALA A 150 47.74 -8.15 -14.95
N VAL A 151 48.57 -8.69 -14.06
CA VAL A 151 48.69 -8.28 -12.67
C VAL A 151 49.75 -7.16 -12.52
N GLY A 152 50.22 -6.58 -13.62
CA GLY A 152 50.89 -5.30 -13.58
C GLY A 152 49.97 -4.26 -12.95
N LYS A 153 50.46 -3.50 -11.96
CA LYS A 153 49.62 -2.52 -11.24
C LYS A 153 48.89 -1.52 -12.16
N SER A 154 49.44 -1.21 -13.33
CA SER A 154 48.81 -0.29 -14.29
C SER A 154 47.61 -0.88 -15.04
N THR A 155 47.46 -2.21 -15.12
CA THR A 155 46.42 -2.85 -15.95
C THR A 155 45.11 -3.07 -15.20
N TYR A 156 45.13 -3.49 -13.93
CA TYR A 156 43.89 -3.78 -13.18
C TYR A 156 43.38 -2.62 -12.31
N THR A 157 44.20 -1.60 -12.05
CA THR A 157 43.83 -0.50 -11.13
C THR A 157 42.66 0.33 -11.63
N GLY A 158 42.50 0.49 -12.95
CA GLY A 158 41.34 1.14 -13.55
C GLY A 158 40.05 0.39 -13.24
N SER A 159 40.00 -0.91 -13.57
CA SER A 159 38.86 -1.78 -13.28
C SER A 159 38.55 -1.86 -11.78
N MET A 160 39.56 -1.96 -10.93
CA MET A 160 39.38 -1.96 -9.48
C MET A 160 38.78 -0.64 -8.96
N THR A 161 39.18 0.50 -9.53
CA THR A 161 38.61 1.81 -9.18
C THR A 161 37.14 1.91 -9.59
N ILE A 162 36.78 1.37 -10.76
CA ILE A 162 35.39 1.28 -11.23
C ILE A 162 34.55 0.44 -10.25
N ILE A 163 35.05 -0.74 -9.85
CA ILE A 163 34.37 -1.61 -8.87
C ILE A 163 34.15 -0.86 -7.56
N LYS A 164 35.21 -0.29 -6.98
CA LYS A 164 35.17 0.45 -5.70
C LYS A 164 34.17 1.61 -5.72
N ASN A 165 34.23 2.44 -6.75
CA ASN A 165 33.37 3.61 -6.88
C ASN A 165 31.90 3.20 -7.07
N ASN A 166 31.62 2.21 -7.91
CA ASN A 166 30.25 1.78 -8.16
C ASN A 166 29.62 1.08 -6.95
N ILE A 167 30.36 0.29 -6.17
CA ILE A 167 29.86 -0.26 -4.90
C ILE A 167 29.50 0.87 -3.93
N THR A 168 30.35 1.90 -3.83
CA THR A 168 30.11 3.07 -2.97
C THR A 168 28.90 3.88 -3.41
N ASP A 169 28.71 4.08 -4.73
CA ASP A 169 27.54 4.74 -5.30
C ASP A 169 26.25 3.95 -5.01
N ILE A 170 26.29 2.62 -5.14
CA ILE A 170 25.16 1.74 -4.85
C ILE A 170 24.81 1.81 -3.35
N GLU A 171 25.80 1.72 -2.48
CA GLU A 171 25.63 1.84 -1.02
C GLU A 171 24.95 3.16 -0.65
N SER A 172 25.48 4.29 -1.15
CA SER A 172 24.90 5.63 -0.93
C SER A 172 23.46 5.75 -1.45
N LEU A 173 23.17 5.14 -2.61
CA LEU A 173 21.83 5.11 -3.19
C LEU A 173 20.85 4.36 -2.29
N ILE A 174 21.26 3.20 -1.76
CA ILE A 174 20.45 2.36 -0.88
C ILE A 174 20.23 3.07 0.46
N ASP A 175 21.27 3.65 1.05
CA ASP A 175 21.23 4.32 2.35
C ASP A 175 20.27 5.49 2.34
N ARG A 176 20.41 6.37 1.33
CA ARG A 176 19.48 7.48 1.14
C ARG A 176 18.05 7.01 0.87
N SER A 177 17.85 5.84 0.25
CA SER A 177 16.51 5.30 0.03
C SER A 177 15.87 4.81 1.33
N ILE A 178 16.64 4.10 2.16
CA ILE A 178 16.20 3.59 3.47
C ILE A 178 15.92 4.76 4.42
N GLU A 179 16.84 5.72 4.53
CA GLU A 179 16.69 6.90 5.39
C GLU A 179 15.43 7.70 5.04
N MET A 180 15.14 7.86 3.75
CA MET A 180 14.00 8.64 3.27
C MET A 180 12.68 7.84 3.24
N ALA A 181 12.71 6.52 3.40
CA ALA A 181 11.54 5.66 3.26
C ALA A 181 10.39 6.07 4.21
N PRO A 182 10.60 6.28 5.53
CA PRO A 182 9.49 6.59 6.44
C PRO A 182 8.72 7.87 6.08
N ARG A 183 9.41 8.89 5.55
CA ARG A 183 8.79 10.12 5.08
C ARG A 183 8.08 9.94 3.73
N ARG A 184 8.62 9.09 2.86
CA ARG A 184 7.99 8.77 1.57
C ARG A 184 6.73 7.93 1.75
N GLU A 185 6.73 6.97 2.68
CA GLU A 185 5.55 6.18 3.06
C GLU A 185 4.45 7.06 3.61
N SER A 186 4.79 7.96 4.52
CA SER A 186 3.86 8.95 5.08
C SER A 186 3.12 9.72 3.98
N ARG A 187 3.89 10.30 3.05
CA ARG A 187 3.31 11.08 1.93
C ARG A 187 2.51 10.21 0.96
N ALA A 188 2.95 8.98 0.70
CA ALA A 188 2.24 8.06 -0.18
C ALA A 188 0.88 7.66 0.41
N ARG A 189 0.83 7.34 1.71
CA ARG A 189 -0.42 7.04 2.41
C ARG A 189 -1.36 8.25 2.46
N GLY A 190 -0.82 9.44 2.68
CA GLY A 190 -1.56 10.70 2.55
C GLY A 190 -2.23 10.92 1.22
N ARG A 191 -1.47 10.73 0.13
CA ARG A 191 -2.00 10.79 -1.23
C ARG A 191 -3.10 9.76 -1.46
N ILE A 192 -2.91 8.52 -1.00
CA ILE A 192 -3.93 7.45 -1.11
C ILE A 192 -5.20 7.86 -0.36
N MET A 193 -5.07 8.39 0.86
CA MET A 193 -6.19 8.87 1.65
C MET A 193 -6.99 9.95 0.91
N GLN A 194 -6.30 10.90 0.28
CA GLN A 194 -6.93 11.94 -0.52
C GLN A 194 -7.68 11.37 -1.74
N LEU A 195 -7.06 10.43 -2.47
CA LEU A 195 -7.69 9.77 -3.61
C LEU A 195 -8.95 8.99 -3.19
N VAL A 196 -8.88 8.27 -2.07
CA VAL A 196 -10.01 7.54 -1.49
C VAL A 196 -11.12 8.50 -1.08
N HIS A 197 -10.78 9.65 -0.51
CA HIS A 197 -11.77 10.67 -0.15
C HIS A 197 -12.52 11.22 -1.37
N GLU A 198 -11.80 11.58 -2.43
CA GLU A 198 -12.43 12.01 -3.68
C GLU A 198 -13.26 10.90 -4.33
N LEU A 199 -12.77 9.66 -4.27
CA LEU A 199 -13.47 8.47 -4.74
C LEU A 199 -14.80 8.28 -4.00
N ALA A 200 -14.81 8.38 -2.67
CA ALA A 200 -16.01 8.25 -1.85
C ALA A 200 -17.05 9.34 -2.18
N GLY A 201 -16.61 10.59 -2.34
CA GLY A 201 -17.50 11.69 -2.74
C GLY A 201 -18.09 11.51 -4.15
N SER A 202 -17.28 11.03 -5.10
CA SER A 202 -17.75 10.73 -6.46
C SER A 202 -18.70 9.53 -6.51
N LEU A 203 -18.41 8.47 -5.76
CA LEU A 203 -19.28 7.31 -5.61
C LEU A 203 -20.64 7.67 -5.02
N HIS A 204 -20.67 8.57 -4.03
CA HIS A 204 -21.95 9.06 -3.49
C HIS A 204 -22.83 9.65 -4.59
N ARG A 205 -22.27 10.53 -5.43
CA ARG A 205 -23.01 11.17 -6.54
C ARG A 205 -23.43 10.17 -7.61
N ALA A 206 -22.57 9.21 -7.95
CA ALA A 206 -22.87 8.15 -8.90
C ALA A 206 -24.00 7.21 -8.39
N LEU A 207 -24.01 6.91 -7.10
CA LEU A 207 -25.06 6.12 -6.47
C LEU A 207 -26.37 6.89 -6.41
N LEU A 208 -26.33 8.17 -6.02
CA LEU A 208 -27.52 9.02 -5.95
C LEU A 208 -28.23 9.13 -7.31
N SER A 209 -27.48 9.18 -8.42
CA SER A 209 -28.06 9.18 -9.77
C SER A 209 -28.67 7.84 -10.19
N SER A 210 -28.34 6.76 -9.48
CA SER A 210 -28.76 5.38 -9.77
C SER A 210 -29.88 4.87 -8.84
N PHE A 211 -30.37 5.72 -7.93
CA PHE A 211 -31.49 5.44 -7.02
C PHE A 211 -32.70 6.32 -7.35
N PRO A 212 -33.72 5.80 -8.06
CA PRO A 212 -34.95 6.55 -8.26
C PRO A 212 -35.73 6.69 -6.93
N GLY A 213 -36.47 7.78 -6.77
CA GLY A 213 -37.19 8.14 -5.53
C GLY A 213 -38.34 7.21 -5.11
N ASN A 214 -38.50 6.03 -5.72
CA ASN A 214 -39.60 5.09 -5.48
C ASN A 214 -39.21 3.94 -4.54
N CYS A 215 -38.02 3.99 -3.96
CA CYS A 215 -37.51 2.92 -3.12
C CYS A 215 -36.74 3.49 -1.91
N SER A 216 -36.85 2.80 -0.76
CA SER A 216 -36.16 3.14 0.48
C SER A 216 -34.92 2.27 0.65
N HIS A 217 -33.78 2.88 0.98
CA HIS A 217 -32.49 2.19 1.03
C HIS A 217 -31.61 2.73 2.14
N GLU A 218 -30.85 1.82 2.73
CA GLU A 218 -29.70 2.13 3.57
C GLU A 218 -28.46 1.57 2.90
N VAL A 219 -27.41 2.38 2.78
CA VAL A 219 -26.15 1.97 2.17
C VAL A 219 -25.03 2.09 3.19
N TYR A 220 -24.41 0.96 3.49
CA TYR A 220 -23.33 0.83 4.45
C TYR A 220 -22.02 0.69 3.68
N MET A 221 -21.15 1.70 3.73
CA MET A 221 -19.84 1.64 3.09
C MET A 221 -18.82 1.10 4.09
N GLN A 222 -18.06 0.09 3.70
CA GLN A 222 -16.93 -0.35 4.49
C GLN A 222 -15.80 0.68 4.41
N VAL A 223 -15.15 0.98 5.54
CA VAL A 223 -13.90 1.76 5.53
C VAL A 223 -12.92 1.09 4.59
N MET A 224 -12.40 1.83 3.62
CA MET A 224 -11.57 1.25 2.58
C MET A 224 -10.23 0.85 3.19
N PRO A 225 -9.78 -0.40 3.04
CA PRO A 225 -8.52 -0.84 3.63
C PRO A 225 -7.37 -0.03 3.04
N GLN A 226 -6.48 0.45 3.91
CA GLN A 226 -5.21 1.02 3.47
C GLN A 226 -4.45 -0.10 2.76
N THR A 227 -4.17 0.06 1.46
CA THR A 227 -3.31 -0.90 0.75
C THR A 227 -1.93 -0.86 1.39
N LEU A 228 -1.67 -1.83 2.28
CA LEU A 228 -0.48 -1.88 3.15
C LEU A 228 0.84 -2.15 2.41
N GLY A 229 0.76 -2.44 1.11
CA GLY A 229 1.95 -2.67 0.30
C GLY A 229 2.78 -1.40 0.17
N ARG A 230 4.11 -1.54 0.09
CA ARG A 230 5.02 -0.46 -0.32
C ARG A 230 4.60 0.03 -1.70
N VAL A 231 3.73 1.03 -1.75
CA VAL A 231 3.29 1.63 -3.01
C VAL A 231 4.41 2.53 -3.49
N ALA A 232 5.43 1.93 -4.13
CA ALA A 232 6.24 2.68 -5.07
C ALA A 232 5.31 3.39 -6.05
N ARG A 233 5.65 4.63 -6.41
CA ARG A 233 4.79 5.58 -7.13
C ARG A 233 3.97 4.90 -8.25
N ARG A 234 2.73 4.54 -7.92
CA ARG A 234 1.69 4.20 -8.90
C ARG A 234 1.03 5.49 -9.38
N SER A 235 0.50 5.46 -10.59
CA SER A 235 -0.37 6.56 -11.06
C SER A 235 -1.66 6.60 -10.24
N ASP A 236 -2.35 7.73 -10.19
CA ASP A 236 -3.62 7.81 -9.45
C ASP A 236 -4.63 6.78 -9.98
N GLU A 237 -4.63 6.56 -11.30
CA GLU A 237 -5.50 5.59 -11.97
C GLU A 237 -5.17 4.15 -11.57
N GLU A 238 -3.89 3.78 -11.51
CA GLU A 238 -3.47 2.45 -11.06
C GLU A 238 -3.84 2.22 -9.59
N ILE A 239 -3.77 3.25 -8.75
CA ILE A 239 -4.20 3.15 -7.35
C ILE A 239 -5.72 2.90 -7.32
N LEU A 240 -6.50 3.74 -8.00
CA LEU A 240 -7.96 3.64 -8.02
C LEU A 240 -8.47 2.30 -8.59
N GLN A 241 -7.81 1.75 -9.62
CA GLN A 241 -8.18 0.45 -10.21
C GLN A 241 -7.95 -0.74 -9.27
N ASN A 242 -7.08 -0.59 -8.26
CA ASN A 242 -6.78 -1.65 -7.29
C ASN A 242 -7.63 -1.54 -6.02
N ILE A 243 -8.53 -0.56 -5.93
CA ILE A 243 -9.41 -0.37 -4.78
C ILE A 243 -10.75 -1.05 -5.05
N ASP A 244 -11.07 -2.04 -4.23
CA ASP A 244 -12.40 -2.66 -4.17
C ASP A 244 -13.21 -1.97 -3.05
N VAL A 245 -14.30 -1.31 -3.43
CA VAL A 245 -15.20 -0.66 -2.47
C VAL A 245 -16.32 -1.62 -2.10
N HIS A 246 -16.26 -2.14 -0.88
CA HIS A 246 -17.26 -3.04 -0.33
C HIS A 246 -18.41 -2.23 0.28
N MET A 247 -19.64 -2.59 -0.09
CA MET A 247 -20.84 -1.99 0.48
C MET A 247 -21.87 -3.07 0.81
N SER A 248 -22.69 -2.79 1.83
CA SER A 248 -23.91 -3.55 2.10
C SER A 248 -25.10 -2.65 1.92
N MET A 249 -26.17 -3.20 1.36
CA MET A 249 -27.39 -2.47 1.08
C MET A 249 -28.56 -3.18 1.73
N ASN A 250 -29.39 -2.43 2.43
CA ASN A 250 -30.71 -2.86 2.85
C ASN A 250 -31.75 -2.04 2.07
N PHE A 251 -32.67 -2.70 1.38
CA PHE A 251 -33.61 -1.98 0.53
C PHE A 251 -34.98 -2.62 0.46
N GLY A 252 -36.00 -1.78 0.28
CA GLY A 252 -37.40 -2.17 0.24
C GLY A 252 -38.25 -1.33 -0.72
N VAL A 253 -39.56 -1.58 -0.70
CA VAL A 253 -40.53 -0.69 -1.37
C VAL A 253 -40.78 0.50 -0.45
N ALA A 254 -40.74 1.72 -0.99
CA ALA A 254 -41.00 2.92 -0.21
C ALA A 254 -42.49 2.98 0.20
N ASP A 255 -42.76 3.15 1.49
CA ASP A 255 -44.11 3.43 1.99
C ASP A 255 -44.39 4.95 2.00
N GLN A 256 -45.67 5.35 1.96
CA GLN A 256 -46.08 6.77 2.00
C GLN A 256 -45.64 7.49 3.30
N ALA A 257 -45.21 6.74 4.32
CA ALA A 257 -44.69 7.24 5.60
C ALA A 257 -43.16 7.09 5.78
N GLY A 258 -42.41 6.62 4.77
CA GLY A 258 -40.94 6.49 4.85
C GLY A 258 -40.42 5.35 5.73
N GLY A 259 -41.28 4.46 6.23
CA GLY A 259 -40.89 3.26 6.99
C GLY A 259 -40.63 2.03 6.11
N PHE A 260 -39.81 1.10 6.60
CA PHE A 260 -39.63 -0.24 5.99
C PHE A 260 -40.80 -1.17 6.38
N HIS A 261 -41.53 -1.72 5.41
CA HIS A 261 -42.47 -2.84 5.63
C HIS A 261 -41.85 -4.19 5.23
N GLN A 262 -42.44 -5.29 5.75
CA GLN A 262 -42.13 -6.70 5.46
C GLN A 262 -41.73 -6.92 3.97
N GLY A 263 -40.45 -7.23 3.74
CA GLY A 263 -39.88 -7.43 2.40
C GLY A 263 -38.57 -6.71 2.13
N SER A 264 -37.94 -6.10 3.14
CA SER A 264 -36.59 -5.54 3.03
C SER A 264 -35.56 -6.64 2.75
N THR A 265 -34.68 -6.43 1.77
CA THR A 265 -33.67 -7.40 1.38
C THR A 265 -32.27 -6.84 1.57
N TRP A 266 -31.38 -7.66 2.12
CA TRP A 266 -29.95 -7.35 2.25
C TRP A 266 -29.16 -7.90 1.06
N GLU A 267 -28.23 -7.09 0.56
CA GLU A 267 -27.28 -7.49 -0.49
C GLU A 267 -25.89 -6.87 -0.21
N GLU A 268 -24.83 -7.69 -0.30
CA GLU A 268 -23.45 -7.19 -0.36
C GLU A 268 -23.09 -6.90 -1.83
N ILE A 269 -22.49 -5.74 -2.09
CA ILE A 269 -21.99 -5.36 -3.42
C ILE A 269 -20.51 -4.94 -3.35
N VAL A 270 -19.82 -5.08 -4.47
CA VAL A 270 -18.46 -4.57 -4.65
C VAL A 270 -18.44 -3.62 -5.83
N ILE A 271 -17.99 -2.39 -5.60
CA ILE A 271 -17.87 -1.37 -6.63
C ILE A 271 -16.39 -1.18 -6.97
N ARG A 272 -16.09 -1.24 -8.27
CA ARG A 272 -14.72 -1.03 -8.79
C ARG A 272 -14.68 0.14 -9.73
N TYR A 273 -13.63 0.96 -9.60
CA TYR A 273 -13.34 2.00 -10.56
C TYR A 273 -13.07 1.42 -11.96
N HIS A 274 -13.74 1.95 -12.97
CA HIS A 274 -13.56 1.55 -14.36
C HIS A 274 -13.18 2.76 -15.22
N GLN A 275 -12.22 2.57 -16.11
CA GLN A 275 -12.01 3.48 -17.23
C GLN A 275 -11.94 2.69 -18.52
N LEU A 276 -12.75 3.10 -19.49
CA LEU A 276 -12.57 2.70 -20.88
C LEU A 276 -11.19 3.17 -21.35
N LYS A 277 -10.28 2.22 -21.65
CA LYS A 277 -9.09 2.54 -22.43
C LYS A 277 -9.58 3.15 -23.75
N LYS A 278 -9.29 4.42 -24.01
CA LYS A 278 -9.49 4.97 -25.37
C LYS A 278 -8.84 4.00 -26.35
N PRO A 279 -9.53 3.54 -27.42
CA PRO A 279 -8.86 2.80 -28.46
C PRO A 279 -7.69 3.66 -28.93
N ARG A 280 -6.48 3.08 -28.92
CA ARG A 280 -5.32 3.75 -29.52
C ARG A 280 -5.74 4.11 -30.95
N LEU A 281 -5.76 5.40 -31.26
CA LEU A 281 -5.88 5.86 -32.65
C LEU A 281 -4.87 5.05 -33.47
N PRO A 282 -5.29 4.42 -34.59
CA PRO A 282 -4.35 3.70 -35.43
C PRO A 282 -3.24 4.68 -35.79
N VAL A 283 -2.00 4.32 -35.44
CA VAL A 283 -0.84 5.03 -35.94
C VAL A 283 -0.94 4.94 -37.45
N ASP A 284 -0.99 6.10 -38.11
CA ASP A 284 -1.11 6.26 -39.55
C ASP A 284 0.17 5.72 -40.21
N THR A 285 0.24 4.42 -40.44
CA THR A 285 1.36 3.76 -41.13
C THR A 285 1.16 3.88 -42.63
N ASN A 286 1.25 5.09 -43.16
CA ASN A 286 1.54 5.32 -44.56
C ASN A 286 3.05 5.55 -44.74
N LYS A 287 3.80 4.45 -44.68
CA LYS A 287 5.10 4.32 -45.34
C LYS A 287 5.14 2.97 -46.06
N PRO A 288 5.40 2.94 -47.39
CA PRO A 288 5.45 1.70 -48.13
C PRO A 288 6.83 1.08 -47.94
N VAL A 289 6.91 -0.17 -47.50
CA VAL A 289 8.10 -1.01 -47.68
C VAL A 289 7.63 -2.42 -48.04
N ASP A 290 7.99 -2.77 -49.27
CA ASP A 290 8.17 -4.05 -49.94
C ASP A 290 7.49 -5.34 -49.44
N ASN A 291 6.87 -5.99 -50.43
CA ASN A 291 6.49 -7.39 -50.44
C ASN A 291 7.72 -8.28 -50.26
N ASP A 292 7.65 -9.27 -49.36
CA ASP A 292 7.56 -10.66 -49.80
C ASP A 292 7.46 -11.67 -48.64
N VAL A 293 6.83 -12.81 -48.98
CA VAL A 293 6.85 -14.13 -48.32
C VAL A 293 5.77 -14.48 -47.28
N ARG A 294 4.67 -15.02 -47.85
CA ARG A 294 4.00 -16.32 -47.56
C ARG A 294 3.70 -16.73 -46.09
N GLN A 295 2.41 -16.53 -45.78
CA GLN A 295 1.49 -17.28 -44.93
C GLN A 295 1.97 -18.61 -44.30
N ALA A 296 1.87 -18.67 -42.98
CA ALA A 296 1.51 -19.88 -42.22
C ALA A 296 0.39 -19.50 -41.23
N THR A 297 -0.76 -20.15 -41.35
CA THR A 297 -1.90 -20.08 -40.42
C THR A 297 -1.58 -20.79 -39.11
N PRO A 298 -2.06 -20.27 -37.97
CA PRO A 298 -2.80 -21.13 -37.06
C PRO A 298 -4.13 -20.51 -36.62
N ASP A 299 -5.17 -21.30 -36.84
CA ASP A 299 -6.33 -21.59 -36.01
C ASP A 299 -7.00 -20.49 -35.17
N SER A 300 -8.31 -20.43 -35.41
CA SER A 300 -9.36 -19.62 -34.80
C SER A 300 -9.28 -19.49 -33.27
N ASP A 301 -8.85 -18.31 -32.80
CA ASP A 301 -9.32 -17.79 -31.52
C ASP A 301 -10.66 -17.07 -31.74
N THR A 302 -11.71 -17.74 -31.30
CA THR A 302 -13.06 -17.21 -31.17
C THR A 302 -13.02 -15.90 -30.39
N LYS A 303 -13.16 -14.76 -31.08
CA LYS A 303 -13.39 -13.46 -30.45
C LYS A 303 -14.67 -13.55 -29.62
N VAL A 304 -14.53 -13.78 -28.31
CA VAL A 304 -15.60 -13.54 -27.34
C VAL A 304 -15.82 -12.03 -27.32
N THR A 305 -16.85 -11.58 -28.03
CA THR A 305 -17.33 -10.20 -27.99
C THR A 305 -17.87 -9.94 -26.58
N ILE A 306 -17.07 -9.29 -25.73
CA ILE A 306 -17.53 -8.79 -24.44
C ILE A 306 -18.58 -7.71 -24.76
N ALA A 307 -19.85 -8.00 -24.48
CA ALA A 307 -20.96 -7.05 -24.66
C ALA A 307 -20.65 -5.73 -23.93
N ALA A 308 -20.97 -4.61 -24.57
CA ALA A 308 -20.85 -3.29 -23.95
C ALA A 308 -21.65 -3.28 -22.62
N PRO A 309 -21.07 -2.77 -21.53
CA PRO A 309 -21.73 -2.76 -20.23
C PRO A 309 -22.99 -1.87 -20.24
N ASN A 310 -24.09 -2.37 -19.70
CA ASN A 310 -25.35 -1.63 -19.61
C ASN A 310 -25.29 -0.63 -18.45
N PRO A 311 -25.63 0.66 -18.66
CA PRO A 311 -25.72 1.65 -17.59
C PRO A 311 -26.88 1.30 -16.65
N ILE A 312 -26.64 1.39 -15.34
CA ILE A 312 -27.65 1.12 -14.31
C ILE A 312 -28.52 2.36 -14.16
N VAL A 313 -29.81 2.23 -14.46
CA VAL A 313 -30.82 3.28 -14.22
C VAL A 313 -31.42 3.16 -12.82
N ASN A 314 -31.59 1.92 -12.33
CA ASN A 314 -32.11 1.62 -11.00
C ASN A 314 -31.34 0.43 -10.41
N LEU A 315 -30.43 0.71 -9.50
CA LEU A 315 -29.56 -0.33 -8.92
C LEU A 315 -30.38 -1.40 -8.18
N CYS A 316 -31.43 -1.02 -7.49
CA CYS A 316 -32.21 -1.94 -6.65
C CYS A 316 -33.10 -2.84 -7.47
N GLU A 317 -33.62 -2.34 -8.59
CA GLU A 317 -34.34 -3.18 -9.55
C GLU A 317 -33.40 -4.20 -10.22
N GLU A 318 -32.19 -3.79 -10.58
CA GLU A 318 -31.19 -4.69 -11.17
C GLU A 318 -30.72 -5.76 -10.16
N ILE A 319 -30.56 -5.40 -8.89
CA ILE A 319 -30.29 -6.38 -7.82
C ILE A 319 -31.46 -7.37 -7.70
N ARG A 320 -32.72 -6.91 -7.65
CA ARG A 320 -33.90 -7.80 -7.58
C ARG A 320 -34.02 -8.73 -8.78
N LYS A 321 -33.87 -8.21 -10.00
CA LYS A 321 -33.91 -9.01 -11.24
C LYS A 321 -32.89 -10.14 -11.18
N ARG A 322 -31.67 -9.83 -10.75
CA ARG A 322 -30.60 -10.83 -10.66
C ARG A 322 -30.81 -11.84 -9.55
N GLN A 323 -31.35 -11.42 -8.40
CA GLN A 323 -31.71 -12.33 -7.31
C GLN A 323 -32.76 -13.37 -7.73
N ILE A 324 -33.59 -13.07 -8.74
CA ILE A 324 -34.59 -13.99 -9.31
C ILE A 324 -33.97 -14.86 -10.40
N GLN A 325 -33.18 -14.27 -11.31
CA GLN A 325 -32.68 -14.94 -12.51
C GLN A 325 -31.43 -15.81 -12.27
N GLY A 326 -30.64 -15.52 -11.23
CA GLY A 326 -29.38 -16.19 -10.93
C GLY A 326 -28.25 -15.81 -11.91
N GLY A 327 -27.07 -15.46 -11.40
CA GLY A 327 -25.89 -15.22 -12.25
C GLY A 327 -24.74 -14.46 -11.59
N THR A 328 -23.51 -14.68 -12.04
CA THR A 328 -22.25 -14.20 -11.40
C THR A 328 -21.60 -12.96 -12.04
N GLY A 329 -22.11 -12.46 -13.17
CA GLY A 329 -21.61 -11.23 -13.81
C GLY A 329 -21.88 -9.93 -13.02
N SER A 330 -21.41 -8.78 -13.55
CA SER A 330 -21.66 -7.46 -12.98
C SER A 330 -23.13 -7.04 -13.07
N TYR A 331 -23.63 -6.27 -12.09
CA TYR A 331 -24.94 -5.61 -12.12
C TYR A 331 -25.03 -4.54 -13.21
N GLY A 332 -23.90 -3.95 -13.59
CA GLY A 332 -23.82 -2.90 -14.62
C GLY A 332 -22.89 -1.77 -14.17
N GLU A 333 -23.06 -0.59 -14.77
CA GLU A 333 -22.21 0.57 -14.51
C GLU A 333 -22.97 1.77 -13.95
N ILE A 334 -22.37 2.44 -12.97
CA ILE A 334 -22.81 3.74 -12.43
C ILE A 334 -21.75 4.80 -12.78
N THR A 335 -22.17 6.04 -12.97
CA THR A 335 -21.28 7.11 -13.44
C THR A 335 -21.50 8.40 -12.68
N ASP A 336 -20.40 9.02 -12.23
CA ASP A 336 -20.40 10.41 -11.79
C ASP A 336 -20.11 11.32 -12.98
N LYS A 337 -21.10 12.11 -13.39
CA LYS A 337 -21.02 13.05 -14.52
C LYS A 337 -20.72 14.48 -14.09
N THR A 338 -20.51 14.76 -12.80
CA THR A 338 -20.31 16.14 -12.31
C THR A 338 -18.89 16.66 -12.53
N LEU A 339 -17.94 15.79 -12.87
CA LEU A 339 -16.54 16.12 -13.12
C LEU A 339 -16.28 16.32 -14.62
N GLU A 340 -15.28 17.13 -14.99
CA GLU A 340 -14.87 17.34 -16.40
C GLU A 340 -14.57 16.02 -17.13
N LYS A 341 -14.01 15.05 -16.40
CA LYS A 341 -13.86 13.66 -16.84
C LYS A 341 -14.81 12.80 -16.00
N PRO A 342 -15.83 12.16 -16.60
CA PRO A 342 -16.73 11.32 -15.85
C PRO A 342 -15.97 10.16 -15.22
N ARG A 343 -16.28 9.85 -13.96
CA ARG A 343 -15.76 8.65 -13.29
C ARG A 343 -16.79 7.55 -13.44
N GLU A 344 -16.38 6.44 -14.05
CA GLU A 344 -17.23 5.27 -14.27
C GLU A 344 -16.89 4.18 -13.26
N TYR A 345 -17.91 3.47 -12.81
CA TYR A 345 -17.78 2.43 -11.82
C TYR A 345 -18.58 1.22 -12.24
N ARG A 346 -18.02 0.03 -12.04
CA ARG A 346 -18.73 -1.22 -12.29
C ARG A 346 -19.12 -1.88 -10.98
N VAL A 347 -20.38 -2.29 -10.89
CA VAL A 347 -20.98 -2.86 -9.69
C VAL A 347 -21.07 -4.37 -9.84
N TYR A 348 -20.60 -5.11 -8.85
CA TYR A 348 -20.56 -6.57 -8.83
C TYR A 348 -21.29 -7.12 -7.59
N PRO A 349 -21.86 -8.33 -7.68
CA PRO A 349 -22.32 -9.05 -6.49
C PRO A 349 -21.14 -9.32 -5.55
N GLY A 350 -21.36 -9.10 -4.25
CA GLY A 350 -20.43 -9.45 -3.19
C GLY A 350 -20.47 -10.94 -2.86
N LYS A 351 -20.06 -11.30 -1.64
CA LYS A 351 -20.14 -12.69 -1.19
C LYS A 351 -21.61 -13.02 -0.94
N CYS A 352 -22.15 -14.06 -1.58
CA CYS A 352 -23.54 -14.49 -1.39
C CYS A 352 -23.82 -14.76 0.09
N LEU A 353 -24.78 -14.05 0.66
CA LEU A 353 -25.18 -14.20 2.06
C LEU A 353 -26.15 -15.38 2.20
N PRO A 354 -25.81 -16.46 2.94
CA PRO A 354 -26.80 -17.45 3.31
C PRO A 354 -27.71 -16.84 4.40
N GLY A 355 -29.02 -16.83 4.14
CA GLY A 355 -30.06 -16.28 5.02
C GLY A 355 -30.37 -14.81 4.73
N ARG A 356 -31.45 -14.55 3.97
CA ARG A 356 -31.86 -13.19 3.53
C ARG A 356 -32.41 -12.31 4.67
N ASP A 357 -32.82 -12.92 5.78
CA ASP A 357 -33.52 -12.26 6.90
C ASP A 357 -32.69 -12.14 8.19
N ALA A 358 -31.41 -12.56 8.17
CA ALA A 358 -30.58 -12.69 9.39
C ALA A 358 -29.64 -11.50 9.66
N TRP A 359 -29.74 -10.44 8.88
CA TRP A 359 -28.82 -9.29 8.94
C TRP A 359 -29.46 -8.08 9.60
N SER A 360 -28.71 -7.44 10.49
CA SER A 360 -29.07 -6.17 11.09
C SER A 360 -27.85 -5.28 11.27
N ALA A 361 -28.03 -3.97 11.27
CA ALA A 361 -27.00 -3.01 11.68
C ALA A 361 -27.13 -2.73 13.19
N VAL A 362 -25.99 -2.61 13.87
CA VAL A 362 -25.89 -2.30 15.31
C VAL A 362 -24.93 -1.12 15.45
N ALA A 363 -25.35 -0.06 16.14
CA ALA A 363 -24.51 1.12 16.32
C ALA A 363 -23.50 0.92 17.45
N LEU A 364 -22.38 1.63 17.39
CA LEU A 364 -21.30 1.48 18.38
C LEU A 364 -21.77 1.79 19.80
N TRP A 365 -22.62 2.80 20.01
CA TRP A 365 -23.14 3.11 21.34
C TRP A 365 -23.87 1.91 21.98
N GLU A 366 -24.67 1.14 21.21
CA GLU A 366 -25.37 -0.07 21.71
C GLU A 366 -24.37 -1.13 22.17
N VAL A 367 -23.26 -1.25 21.42
CA VAL A 367 -22.18 -2.18 21.74
C VAL A 367 -21.42 -1.75 23.00
N LEU A 368 -21.28 -0.44 23.22
CA LEU A 368 -20.63 0.11 24.42
C LEU A 368 -21.52 0.04 25.67
N GLU A 369 -22.85 0.12 25.53
CA GLU A 369 -23.79 0.00 26.65
C GLU A 369 -24.00 -1.45 27.11
N ASP A 370 -24.17 -2.39 26.17
CA ASP A 370 -24.51 -3.78 26.50
C ASP A 370 -23.32 -4.73 26.32
N ALA A 371 -22.37 -4.63 27.26
CA ALA A 371 -21.18 -5.48 27.31
C ALA A 371 -21.52 -6.99 27.40
N SER A 372 -22.72 -7.34 27.87
CA SER A 372 -23.15 -8.73 28.06
C SER A 372 -23.53 -9.43 26.75
N LYS A 373 -24.07 -8.70 25.78
CA LYS A 373 -24.43 -9.21 24.45
C LYS A 373 -23.31 -9.13 23.43
N HIS A 374 -22.33 -8.26 23.66
CA HIS A 374 -21.31 -7.88 22.69
C HIS A 374 -19.89 -8.02 23.26
N SER A 375 -19.64 -9.16 23.88
CA SER A 375 -18.47 -9.49 24.71
C SER A 375 -17.09 -9.41 24.04
N CYS A 376 -17.00 -9.11 22.74
CA CYS A 376 -15.72 -9.00 22.04
C CYS A 376 -15.00 -7.65 22.28
N LEU A 377 -15.73 -6.54 22.43
CA LEU A 377 -15.10 -5.23 22.65
C LEU A 377 -14.76 -4.97 24.13
N HIS A 378 -15.44 -5.67 25.04
CA HIS A 378 -15.21 -5.54 26.47
C HIS A 378 -13.97 -6.34 26.90
N GLY A 379 -12.93 -5.65 27.38
CA GLY A 379 -11.68 -6.27 27.87
C GLY A 379 -10.61 -6.57 26.81
N GLN A 380 -10.93 -6.53 25.51
CA GLN A 380 -9.94 -6.75 24.44
C GLN A 380 -9.32 -5.44 23.97
N TYR A 381 -8.20 -5.07 24.58
CA TYR A 381 -7.42 -3.89 24.23
C TYR A 381 -7.07 -3.80 22.73
N VAL A 382 -6.71 -4.93 22.12
CA VAL A 382 -6.36 -5.01 20.69
C VAL A 382 -7.58 -4.68 19.81
N ALA A 383 -8.75 -5.27 20.09
CA ALA A 383 -9.95 -5.04 19.29
C ALA A 383 -10.41 -3.58 19.34
N LYS A 384 -10.39 -2.95 20.52
CA LYS A 384 -10.71 -1.53 20.69
C LYS A 384 -9.80 -0.63 19.85
N ARG A 385 -8.50 -0.94 19.81
CA ARG A 385 -7.50 -0.16 19.09
C ARG A 385 -7.55 -0.35 17.58
N THR A 386 -7.74 -1.58 17.12
CA THR A 386 -7.98 -1.84 15.70
C THR A 386 -9.22 -1.08 15.23
N LEU A 387 -10.30 -1.11 16.01
CA LEU A 387 -11.52 -0.37 15.71
C LEU A 387 -11.27 1.15 15.70
N ALA A 388 -10.60 1.70 16.70
CA ALA A 388 -10.30 3.13 16.78
C ALA A 388 -9.40 3.61 15.63
N THR A 389 -8.44 2.79 15.20
CA THR A 389 -7.62 3.02 14.01
C THR A 389 -8.49 3.07 12.77
N SER A 390 -9.34 2.06 12.57
CA SER A 390 -10.26 2.01 11.43
C SER A 390 -11.26 3.17 11.40
N VAL A 391 -11.82 3.58 12.55
CA VAL A 391 -12.71 4.75 12.65
C VAL A 391 -11.96 6.03 12.29
N SER A 392 -10.73 6.20 12.74
CA SER A 392 -9.91 7.38 12.41
C SER A 392 -9.55 7.43 10.92
N VAL A 393 -9.23 6.26 10.32
CA VAL A 393 -9.04 6.13 8.87
C VAL A 393 -10.34 6.47 8.15
N GLY A 394 -11.47 5.90 8.55
CA GLY A 394 -12.79 6.16 7.98
C GLY A 394 -13.18 7.64 8.04
N PHE A 395 -12.93 8.29 9.18
CA PHE A 395 -13.11 9.74 9.32
C PHE A 395 -12.29 10.50 8.29
N LEU A 396 -10.99 10.20 8.17
CA LEU A 396 -10.12 10.81 7.16
C LEU A 396 -10.42 10.36 5.73
N GLN A 397 -11.27 9.38 5.47
CA GLN A 397 -11.75 9.03 4.12
C GLN A 397 -13.08 9.73 3.81
N LEU A 398 -13.96 9.85 4.80
CA LEU A 398 -15.39 10.13 4.59
C LEU A 398 -15.86 11.48 5.16
N HIS A 399 -15.12 12.12 6.07
CA HIS A 399 -15.48 13.45 6.57
C HIS A 399 -15.56 14.46 5.41
N GLN A 400 -16.54 15.37 5.46
CA GLN A 400 -16.91 16.30 4.36
C GLN A 400 -17.37 15.61 3.06
N THR A 401 -17.52 14.28 3.05
CA THR A 401 -18.36 13.61 2.06
C THR A 401 -19.75 13.44 2.64
N HIS A 402 -20.77 13.32 1.80
CA HIS A 402 -22.14 13.04 2.24
C HIS A 402 -22.30 11.65 2.92
N TRP A 403 -21.21 10.89 3.11
CA TRP A 403 -21.21 9.64 3.86
C TRP A 403 -21.11 9.81 5.37
N LEU A 404 -20.60 10.93 5.87
CA LEU A 404 -20.36 11.14 7.29
C LEU A 404 -20.88 12.52 7.72
N PRO A 405 -21.56 12.64 8.88
CA PRO A 405 -21.90 13.95 9.42
C PRO A 405 -20.65 14.77 9.76
N ASP A 406 -20.81 16.09 9.82
CA ASP A 406 -19.74 17.03 10.19
C ASP A 406 -19.17 16.76 11.60
N MET A 407 -19.99 16.21 12.52
CA MET A 407 -19.55 15.76 13.84
C MET A 407 -19.90 14.29 13.99
N ILE A 408 -18.87 13.45 14.09
CA ILE A 408 -19.03 12.01 14.23
C ILE A 408 -19.30 11.64 15.69
N THR A 409 -20.21 10.70 15.92
CA THR A 409 -20.53 10.16 17.23
C THR A 409 -20.56 8.63 17.21
N SER A 410 -20.69 8.00 18.38
CA SER A 410 -20.88 6.55 18.50
C SER A 410 -22.22 6.04 17.92
N HIS A 411 -23.12 6.93 17.51
CA HIS A 411 -24.32 6.56 16.75
C HIS A 411 -24.05 6.38 15.24
N ASP A 412 -23.00 7.02 14.72
CA ASP A 412 -22.70 7.05 13.27
C ASP A 412 -21.77 5.91 12.84
N VAL A 413 -21.13 5.23 13.80
CA VAL A 413 -20.30 4.04 13.56
C VAL A 413 -21.16 2.79 13.73
N LEU A 414 -21.25 1.96 12.69
CA LEU A 414 -22.16 0.83 12.65
C LEU A 414 -21.46 -0.47 12.29
N PHE A 415 -22.00 -1.56 12.81
CA PHE A 415 -21.51 -2.91 12.58
C PHE A 415 -22.62 -3.76 12.00
N LEU A 416 -22.26 -4.61 11.03
CA LEU A 416 -23.17 -5.61 10.51
C LEU A 416 -23.14 -6.84 11.43
N LYS A 417 -24.33 -7.24 11.87
CA LYS A 417 -24.58 -8.42 12.68
C LYS A 417 -25.24 -9.48 11.81
N LYS A 418 -24.70 -10.70 11.85
CA LYS A 418 -25.25 -11.88 11.17
C LYS A 418 -25.43 -13.01 12.18
N ASP A 419 -26.63 -13.57 12.27
CA ASP A 419 -26.90 -14.75 13.12
C ASP A 419 -26.40 -14.60 14.57
N SER A 420 -26.46 -13.37 15.11
CA SER A 420 -25.91 -12.96 16.42
C SER A 420 -24.40 -12.76 16.54
N LEU A 421 -23.61 -13.00 15.49
CA LEU A 421 -22.19 -12.68 15.42
C LEU A 421 -21.97 -11.29 14.81
N LEU A 422 -21.21 -10.46 15.51
CA LEU A 422 -20.77 -9.15 15.01
C LEU A 422 -19.45 -9.29 14.25
N ARG A 423 -19.40 -8.72 13.05
CA ARG A 423 -18.18 -8.69 12.23
C ARG A 423 -17.36 -7.44 12.57
N TYR A 424 -16.53 -7.52 13.59
CA TYR A 424 -15.63 -6.42 13.99
C TYR A 424 -14.44 -6.21 13.05
N GLY A 425 -14.10 -7.21 12.23
CA GLY A 425 -13.02 -7.12 11.24
C GLY A 425 -13.33 -6.20 10.06
N ASP A 426 -14.62 -5.86 9.87
CA ASP A 426 -15.11 -4.99 8.82
C ASP A 426 -15.79 -3.79 9.50
N THR A 427 -15.09 -2.66 9.66
CA THR A 427 -15.71 -1.44 10.21
C THR A 427 -16.51 -0.75 9.12
N PHE A 428 -17.81 -0.58 9.33
CA PHE A 428 -18.69 0.09 8.39
C PHE A 428 -19.06 1.48 8.89
N VAL A 429 -19.16 2.42 7.95
CA VAL A 429 -19.77 3.72 8.16
C VAL A 429 -21.06 3.73 7.33
N MET A 430 -22.18 4.09 7.96
CA MET A 430 -23.47 4.13 7.28
C MET A 430 -23.69 5.50 6.66
N ALA A 431 -24.19 5.50 5.43
CA ALA A 431 -24.89 6.65 4.88
C ALA A 431 -26.35 6.30 4.61
N THR A 432 -27.25 7.16 5.05
CA THR A 432 -28.67 7.11 4.68
C THR A 432 -28.88 7.96 3.43
N LEU A 433 -29.18 7.28 2.31
CA LEU A 433 -29.44 7.86 0.99
C LEU A 433 -30.92 7.65 0.64
N PRO A 434 -31.73 8.68 0.30
CA PRO A 434 -31.42 10.09 0.12
C PRO A 434 -32.08 10.95 1.23
N SER A 435 -31.41 11.17 2.37
CA SER A 435 -31.88 12.20 3.30
C SER A 435 -30.77 12.70 4.22
N LEU A 436 -29.90 13.55 3.69
CA LEU A 436 -29.10 14.48 4.51
C LEU A 436 -29.19 15.93 4.00
N ASP A 437 -30.32 16.32 3.39
CA ASP A 437 -30.61 17.73 3.06
C ASP A 437 -30.91 18.59 4.32
N GLY A 438 -30.87 18.01 5.52
CA GLY A 438 -31.16 18.71 6.78
C GLY A 438 -29.99 18.92 7.73
N ARG A 439 -28.81 18.29 7.52
CA ARG A 439 -27.67 18.38 8.46
C ARG A 439 -26.40 19.01 7.88
N LEU A 440 -26.26 19.03 6.56
CA LEU A 440 -25.19 19.71 5.84
C LEU A 440 -25.73 21.05 5.34
N GLY A 441 -25.77 22.08 6.19
CA GLY A 441 -26.46 23.31 5.77
C GLY A 441 -26.41 24.51 6.70
N LYS A 442 -25.58 24.51 7.74
CA LYS A 442 -25.14 25.75 8.37
C LYS A 442 -23.65 25.60 8.58
N GLN A 443 -22.84 26.46 7.97
CA GLN A 443 -21.49 26.71 8.46
C GLN A 443 -21.61 26.77 9.97
N ALA A 444 -20.97 25.83 10.68
CA ALA A 444 -21.04 25.80 12.12
C ALA A 444 -20.63 27.20 12.58
N THR A 445 -21.56 27.92 13.21
CA THR A 445 -21.23 29.15 13.92
C THR A 445 -20.01 28.82 14.78
N PRO A 446 -18.93 29.62 14.75
CA PRO A 446 -17.72 29.30 15.50
C PRO A 446 -18.11 28.96 16.93
N PHE A 447 -17.99 27.68 17.28
CA PHE A 447 -18.30 27.22 18.63
C PHE A 447 -17.23 27.81 19.53
N PHE A 448 -17.65 28.61 20.51
CA PHE A 448 -16.74 29.28 21.42
C PHE A 448 -15.79 28.25 22.05
N GLY A 449 -14.48 28.39 21.79
CA GLY A 449 -13.44 27.50 22.34
C GLY A 449 -13.10 26.25 21.51
N CYS A 450 -13.57 26.10 20.26
CA CYS A 450 -13.16 25.01 19.35
C CYS A 450 -12.74 25.58 17.99
N ARG A 451 -11.56 25.20 17.46
CA ARG A 451 -11.10 25.59 16.12
C ARG A 451 -11.68 24.69 15.04
N ASN A 452 -11.82 23.40 15.32
CA ASN A 452 -12.44 22.41 14.45
C ASN A 452 -13.28 21.41 15.29
N PRO A 453 -14.62 21.57 15.31
CA PRO A 453 -15.51 20.70 16.10
C PRO A 453 -15.51 19.24 15.61
N ALA A 454 -15.23 18.99 14.33
CA ALA A 454 -15.16 17.64 13.77
C ALA A 454 -13.99 16.84 14.37
N LEU A 455 -12.81 17.46 14.48
CA LEU A 455 -11.65 16.84 15.14
C LEU A 455 -11.89 16.57 16.62
N VAL A 456 -12.54 17.50 17.32
CA VAL A 456 -12.92 17.30 18.73
C VAL A 456 -13.90 16.13 18.84
N SER A 457 -14.88 16.02 17.95
CA SER A 457 -15.85 14.91 17.93
C SER A 457 -15.17 13.55 17.69
N LEU A 458 -14.18 13.49 16.80
CA LEU A 458 -13.35 12.30 16.61
C LEU A 458 -12.59 11.96 17.91
N GLY A 459 -11.97 12.95 18.57
CA GLY A 459 -11.26 12.74 19.82
C GLY A 459 -12.15 12.18 20.93
N ILE A 460 -13.38 12.68 21.05
CA ILE A 460 -14.39 12.18 22.00
C ILE A 460 -14.75 10.72 21.69
N LEU A 461 -15.04 10.40 20.42
CA LEU A 461 -15.36 9.04 19.99
C LEU A 461 -14.21 8.05 20.26
N LEU A 462 -12.97 8.47 20.04
CA LEU A 462 -11.80 7.65 20.37
C LEU A 462 -11.64 7.48 21.89
N ALA A 463 -11.99 8.49 22.70
CA ALA A 463 -12.02 8.33 24.15
C ALA A 463 -13.08 7.29 24.58
N GLU A 464 -14.29 7.33 24.01
CA GLU A 464 -15.34 6.31 24.25
C GLU A 464 -14.84 4.89 23.91
N LEU A 465 -14.23 4.73 22.74
CA LEU A 465 -13.69 3.45 22.27
C LEU A 465 -12.58 2.91 23.17
N GLY A 466 -11.65 3.78 23.59
CA GLY A 466 -10.58 3.40 24.50
C GLY A 466 -11.13 2.85 25.82
N CYS A 467 -12.10 3.56 26.40
CA CYS A 467 -12.68 3.20 27.68
C CYS A 467 -13.66 2.03 27.57
N GLY A 468 -14.27 1.84 26.41
CA GLY A 468 -15.30 0.84 26.17
C GLY A 468 -16.61 1.17 26.90
N LYS A 469 -16.91 2.47 27.03
CA LYS A 469 -18.09 3.02 27.72
C LYS A 469 -18.56 4.26 26.96
N THR A 470 -19.85 4.55 27.01
CA THR A 470 -20.42 5.77 26.41
C THR A 470 -20.03 7.01 27.21
N MET A 471 -19.93 8.17 26.55
CA MET A 471 -19.69 9.46 27.22
C MET A 471 -20.73 9.72 28.31
N GLU A 472 -21.99 9.42 28.02
CA GLU A 472 -23.14 9.55 28.94
C GLU A 472 -22.88 8.83 30.28
N SER A 473 -22.32 7.61 30.22
CA SER A 473 -22.04 6.82 31.41
C SER A 473 -20.84 7.33 32.21
N MET A 474 -19.90 8.01 31.54
CA MET A 474 -18.66 8.49 32.15
C MET A 474 -18.81 9.87 32.81
N ARG A 475 -19.83 10.67 32.43
CA ARG A 475 -20.06 12.02 32.97
C ARG A 475 -20.27 12.03 34.50
N ASN A 476 -19.56 12.92 35.20
CA ASN A 476 -19.77 13.18 36.63
C ASN A 476 -20.93 14.17 36.88
N ALA A 477 -21.28 14.44 38.14
CA ALA A 477 -22.41 15.29 38.50
C ALA A 477 -22.24 16.75 38.02
N ASP A 478 -21.02 17.30 38.12
CA ASP A 478 -20.71 18.67 37.70
C ASP A 478 -20.75 18.82 36.17
N GLU A 479 -20.25 17.83 35.43
CA GLU A 479 -20.29 17.77 33.97
C GLU A 479 -21.74 17.67 33.47
N LYS A 480 -22.59 16.88 34.13
CA LYS A 480 -24.03 16.78 33.77
C LYS A 480 -24.74 18.14 33.85
N ALA A 481 -24.34 19.02 34.76
CA ALA A 481 -24.89 20.37 34.84
C ALA A 481 -24.50 21.26 33.63
N MET A 482 -23.37 20.98 32.96
CA MET A 482 -22.92 21.71 31.76
C MET A 482 -23.63 21.29 30.45
N LEU A 483 -24.42 20.22 30.46
CA LEU A 483 -25.18 19.77 29.28
C LEU A 483 -26.13 20.85 28.74
N GLY A 484 -26.62 21.75 29.60
CA GLY A 484 -27.48 22.87 29.22
C GLY A 484 -26.76 24.00 28.47
N VAL A 485 -25.42 24.01 28.46
CA VAL A 485 -24.60 25.04 27.80
C VAL A 485 -24.14 24.57 26.42
N SER A 486 -23.47 23.42 26.36
CA SER A 486 -23.03 22.80 25.11
C SER A 486 -22.67 21.35 25.36
N ARG A 487 -23.33 20.43 24.64
CA ARG A 487 -23.04 18.99 24.69
C ARG A 487 -21.59 18.70 24.28
N LEU A 488 -21.11 19.32 23.21
CA LEU A 488 -19.74 19.12 22.71
C LEU A 488 -18.67 19.54 23.74
N LEU A 489 -18.86 20.68 24.42
CA LEU A 489 -17.90 21.12 25.45
C LEU A 489 -17.95 20.23 26.69
N CYS A 490 -19.14 19.81 27.10
CA CYS A 490 -19.30 18.83 28.18
C CYS A 490 -18.56 17.53 27.85
N ASP A 491 -18.77 16.99 26.64
CA ASP A 491 -18.14 15.75 26.20
C ASP A 491 -16.63 15.90 26.05
N ARG A 492 -16.16 17.04 25.54
CA ARG A 492 -14.73 17.36 25.48
C ARG A 492 -14.09 17.35 26.88
N LEU A 493 -14.74 17.93 27.88
CA LEU A 493 -14.24 17.95 29.27
C LEU A 493 -14.22 16.54 29.90
N THR A 494 -15.31 15.78 29.74
CA THR A 494 -15.36 14.39 30.20
C THR A 494 -14.27 13.55 29.53
N ALA A 495 -14.08 13.70 28.21
CA ALA A 495 -13.09 12.97 27.45
C ALA A 495 -11.67 13.31 27.91
N TYR A 496 -11.39 14.60 28.15
CA TYR A 496 -10.11 15.05 28.71
C TYR A 496 -9.81 14.43 30.08
N ARG A 497 -10.80 14.42 30.99
CA ARG A 497 -10.67 13.81 32.32
C ARG A 497 -10.38 12.32 32.20
N VAL A 498 -11.18 11.60 31.42
CA VAL A 498 -11.06 10.15 31.27
C VAL A 498 -9.74 9.78 30.59
N LEU A 499 -9.31 10.54 29.60
CA LEU A 499 -8.01 10.36 28.93
C LEU A 499 -6.85 10.36 29.93
N ARG A 500 -6.85 11.31 30.87
CA ARG A 500 -5.80 11.45 31.89
C ARG A 500 -5.77 10.32 32.90
N HIS A 501 -6.94 9.78 33.26
CA HIS A 501 -7.08 8.83 34.36
C HIS A 501 -7.18 7.36 33.91
N GLU A 502 -7.77 7.07 32.76
CA GLU A 502 -8.04 5.70 32.29
C GLU A 502 -7.16 5.27 31.10
N LEU A 503 -6.72 6.20 30.24
CA LEU A 503 -6.00 5.87 28.99
C LEU A 503 -4.51 6.30 28.98
N GLY A 504 -4.07 7.03 30.01
CA GLY A 504 -2.79 7.77 30.02
C GLY A 504 -1.54 6.92 29.71
N GLY A 505 -0.54 7.57 29.11
CA GLY A 505 0.81 7.01 28.91
C GLY A 505 1.01 6.16 27.65
N THR A 506 0.04 6.11 26.74
CA THR A 506 0.12 5.33 25.49
C THR A 506 0.15 6.23 24.24
N THR A 507 0.65 5.76 23.08
CA THR A 507 0.57 6.58 21.85
C THR A 507 -0.88 6.82 21.43
N TYR A 508 -1.78 5.86 21.71
CA TYR A 508 -3.22 6.02 21.57
C TYR A 508 -3.73 7.25 22.34
N ALA A 509 -3.37 7.39 23.61
CA ALA A 509 -3.78 8.55 24.39
C ALA A 509 -3.23 9.86 23.83
N ASN A 510 -2.03 9.86 23.26
CA ASN A 510 -1.49 11.03 22.58
C ASN A 510 -2.27 11.40 21.32
N ALA A 511 -2.71 10.41 20.53
CA ALA A 511 -3.55 10.61 19.35
C ALA A 511 -4.91 11.23 19.76
N VAL A 512 -5.55 10.67 20.79
CA VAL A 512 -6.81 11.19 21.35
C VAL A 512 -6.64 12.61 21.89
N ARG A 513 -5.53 12.87 22.61
CA ARG A 513 -5.19 14.21 23.13
C ARG A 513 -5.05 15.22 22.00
N CYS A 514 -4.33 14.88 20.93
CA CYS A 514 -4.14 15.76 19.78
C CYS A 514 -5.48 16.19 19.16
N CYS A 515 -6.48 15.30 19.11
CA CYS A 515 -7.81 15.62 18.63
C CYS A 515 -8.61 16.52 19.60
N ILE A 516 -8.63 16.20 20.90
CA ILE A 516 -9.43 16.89 21.92
C ILE A 516 -8.89 18.30 22.22
N GLU A 517 -7.58 18.43 22.34
CA GLU A 517 -6.88 19.69 22.62
C GLU A 517 -6.55 20.46 21.33
N GLU A 518 -6.76 19.84 20.17
CA GLU A 518 -6.47 20.40 18.86
C GLU A 518 -4.99 20.78 18.71
N GLU A 519 -4.05 20.00 19.29
CA GLU A 519 -2.60 20.28 19.31
C GLU A 519 -1.93 20.16 17.92
N PHE A 520 -2.28 21.07 17.01
CA PHE A 520 -1.75 21.20 15.66
C PHE A 520 -1.02 22.52 15.48
N ASN A 521 0.02 22.52 14.65
CA ASN A 521 0.90 23.68 14.43
C ASN A 521 0.32 24.65 13.38
N ARG A 522 -1.01 24.86 13.39
CA ARG A 522 -1.72 25.73 12.44
C ARG A 522 -2.74 26.60 13.15
N GLU A 523 -2.92 27.81 12.62
CA GLU A 523 -3.94 28.74 13.09
C GLU A 523 -5.34 28.29 12.66
N HIS A 524 -5.47 27.86 11.40
CA HIS A 524 -6.71 27.38 10.80
C HIS A 524 -6.65 25.86 10.61
N LEU A 525 -7.63 25.16 11.18
CA LEU A 525 -7.72 23.70 11.16
C LEU A 525 -8.77 23.24 10.16
N ASP A 526 -8.50 23.37 8.86
CA ASP A 526 -9.44 23.00 7.80
C ASP A 526 -9.09 21.63 7.20
N LEU A 527 -9.99 20.66 7.34
CA LEU A 527 -9.83 19.31 6.79
C LEU A 527 -9.96 19.23 5.26
N THR A 528 -10.39 20.31 4.60
CA THR A 528 -10.32 20.40 3.13
C THR A 528 -8.89 20.66 2.62
N ASP A 529 -8.01 21.22 3.48
CA ASP A 529 -6.59 21.38 3.19
C ASP A 529 -5.89 20.00 3.25
N GLN A 530 -5.36 19.57 2.11
CA GLN A 530 -4.65 18.30 1.97
C GLN A 530 -3.45 18.20 2.92
N ASP A 531 -2.73 19.29 3.14
CA ASP A 531 -1.54 19.28 4.01
C ASP A 531 -1.96 19.16 5.48
N PHE A 532 -3.09 19.76 5.87
CA PHE A 532 -3.61 19.61 7.23
C PHE A 532 -4.17 18.20 7.46
N ARG A 533 -4.91 17.65 6.48
CA ARG A 533 -5.40 16.26 6.54
C ARG A 533 -4.24 15.27 6.68
N GLN A 534 -3.12 15.53 6.00
CA GLN A 534 -1.88 14.76 6.14
C GLN A 534 -1.28 14.90 7.54
N GLU A 535 -1.26 16.10 8.11
CA GLU A 535 -0.79 16.34 9.49
C GLU A 535 -1.65 15.57 10.51
N VAL A 536 -2.97 15.53 10.32
CA VAL A 536 -3.89 14.73 11.14
C VAL A 536 -3.59 13.23 11.00
N TYR A 537 -3.38 12.73 9.78
CA TYR A 537 -2.96 11.34 9.57
C TYR A 537 -1.66 11.03 10.31
N GLU A 538 -0.64 11.87 10.21
CA GLU A 538 0.68 11.67 10.82
C GLU A 538 0.67 11.69 12.34
N ARG A 539 -0.17 12.54 12.95
CA ARG A 539 -0.22 12.71 14.41
C ARG A 539 -1.25 11.82 15.10
N VAL A 540 -2.30 11.41 14.40
CA VAL A 540 -3.43 10.67 14.99
C VAL A 540 -3.45 9.23 14.51
N VAL A 541 -3.49 9.00 13.20
CA VAL A 541 -3.70 7.65 12.62
C VAL A 541 -2.44 6.82 12.61
N ARG A 542 -1.34 7.37 12.05
CA ARG A 542 -0.08 6.65 11.88
C ARG A 542 0.47 6.05 13.19
N PRO A 543 0.50 6.77 14.33
CA PRO A 543 1.01 6.19 15.57
C PRO A 543 0.20 4.98 16.03
N MET A 544 -1.13 5.01 15.82
CA MET A 544 -2.01 3.89 16.17
C MET A 544 -1.83 2.70 15.22
N GLU A 545 -1.61 2.94 13.93
CA GLU A 545 -1.25 1.90 12.96
C GLU A 545 0.10 1.26 13.33
N ASP A 546 1.14 2.06 13.56
CA ASP A 546 2.50 1.57 13.83
C ASP A 546 2.56 0.74 15.13
N GLU A 547 1.82 1.12 16.18
CA GLU A 547 1.68 0.31 17.40
C GLU A 547 0.97 -1.03 17.16
N GLN A 548 -0.01 -1.08 16.25
CA GLN A 548 -0.72 -2.33 15.93
C GLN A 548 0.20 -3.36 15.26
N TYR A 549 1.20 -2.90 14.49
CA TYR A 549 2.17 -3.77 13.81
C TYR A 549 3.43 -4.06 14.63
N GLY A 550 3.71 -3.32 15.71
CA GLY A 550 4.85 -3.58 16.60
C GLY A 550 4.68 -4.81 17.51
N TYR A 551 3.48 -5.42 17.55
CA TYR A 551 3.15 -6.62 18.33
C TYR A 551 3.00 -7.90 17.48
N VAL A 552 3.33 -7.84 16.20
CA VAL A 552 3.35 -8.97 15.25
C VAL A 552 4.78 -9.17 14.79
#